data_AF-A0A936FAT2-F1
#
_entry.id   AF-A0A936FAT2-F1
#
_cell.length_a   1.000
_cell.length_b   1.000
_cell.length_c   1.000
_cell.angle_alpha   90.00
_cell.angle_beta   90.00
_cell.angle_gamma   90.00
#
_symmetry.space_group_name_H-M   'P 1'
#
loop_
_entity.id
_entity.type
_entity.pdbx_description
1 polymer ?
#
loop_
_entity_poly.entity_id
_entity_poly.type
_entity_poly.pdbx_seq_one_letter_code
_entity_poly.pdbx_strand_id
1 'polypeptide(L)'
;MTIVSFKGFGGIRLEADDLGNPDAPSVLLIHGGGQTRKVWEVAARALVAAGRRVINLDLRGHGGSEWPADGRYDFESFVEDLRAVLAQMGGRPVIVAATLGGWIATVALGSEAAVLASGLVMADLPTEVDPSVSKSVGDRLRSRVSASVKPEWDIRLLDSFDTAAMP
;
A
#
# COMPACT_ATOMS: atom_id res chain seq x y z
N MET A 1 11.87 -1.56 16.39
CA MET A 1 11.24 -0.91 15.22
C MET A 1 12.31 -0.11 14.53
N THR A 2 12.59 -0.44 13.28
CA THR A 2 13.55 0.27 12.45
C THR A 2 12.80 0.79 11.22
N ILE A 3 13.05 2.03 10.81
CA ILE A 3 12.54 2.53 9.54
C ILE A 3 13.48 2.04 8.43
N VAL A 4 12.91 1.42 7.41
CA VAL A 4 13.64 0.95 6.22
C VAL A 4 13.10 1.65 4.98
N SER A 5 13.90 1.67 3.92
CA SER A 5 13.50 2.22 2.63
C SER A 5 13.66 1.20 1.52
N PHE A 6 12.70 1.16 0.62
CA PHE A 6 12.72 0.40 -0.62
C PHE A 6 12.79 1.33 -1.81
N LYS A 7 13.39 0.84 -2.90
CA LYS A 7 13.34 1.54 -4.18
C LYS A 7 12.15 1.03 -5.00
N GLY A 8 11.15 1.89 -5.21
CA GLY A 8 9.99 1.63 -6.05
C GLY A 8 10.26 1.87 -7.55
N PHE A 9 9.20 1.78 -8.34
CA PHE A 9 9.19 2.04 -9.77
C PHE A 9 9.61 3.47 -10.09
N GLY A 10 10.44 3.64 -11.12
CA GLY A 10 11.06 4.94 -11.43
C GLY A 10 12.10 5.40 -10.41
N GLY A 11 12.44 4.56 -9.43
CA GLY A 11 13.43 4.87 -8.39
C GLY A 11 12.90 5.63 -7.19
N ILE A 12 11.57 5.77 -7.07
CA ILE A 12 10.93 6.47 -5.94
C ILE A 12 11.28 5.79 -4.61
N ARG A 13 11.52 6.59 -3.56
CA ARG A 13 11.77 6.03 -2.22
C ARG A 13 10.45 5.69 -1.52
N LEU A 14 10.28 4.43 -1.13
CA LEU A 14 9.17 3.98 -0.31
C LEU A 14 9.64 3.67 1.11
N GLU A 15 8.94 4.16 2.12
CA GLU A 15 9.29 3.99 3.52
C GLU A 15 8.40 2.93 4.19
N ALA A 16 9.00 2.10 5.03
CA ALA A 16 8.29 1.12 5.83
C ALA A 16 8.85 1.01 7.25
N ASP A 17 8.03 0.54 8.18
CA ASP A 17 8.51 0.03 9.46
C ASP A 17 8.92 -1.44 9.28
N ASP A 18 10.14 -1.80 9.71
CA ASP A 18 10.61 -3.18 9.85
C ASP A 18 10.58 -3.58 11.33
N LEU A 19 9.78 -4.61 11.61
CA LEU A 19 9.39 -5.02 12.95
C LEU A 19 9.56 -6.55 13.11
N GLY A 20 9.91 -6.99 14.32
CA GLY A 20 10.08 -8.41 14.63
C GLY A 20 11.47 -8.93 14.27
N ASN A 21 11.61 -10.26 14.26
CA ASN A 21 12.86 -10.94 13.93
C ASN A 21 13.05 -10.97 12.39
N PRO A 22 14.15 -10.44 11.82
CA PRO A 22 14.41 -10.47 10.38
C PRO A 22 14.39 -11.85 9.73
N ASP A 23 14.69 -12.91 10.51
CA ASP A 23 14.74 -14.30 10.06
C ASP A 23 13.37 -15.03 10.17
N ALA A 24 12.36 -14.38 10.77
CA ALA A 24 11.03 -14.94 10.85
C ALA A 24 10.27 -14.79 9.53
N PRO A 25 9.27 -15.66 9.24
CA PRO A 25 8.43 -15.50 8.07
C PRO A 25 7.76 -14.12 8.05
N SER A 26 7.82 -13.46 6.89
CA SER A 26 7.45 -12.06 6.75
C SER A 26 5.99 -11.86 6.36
N VAL A 27 5.42 -10.76 6.86
CA VAL A 27 4.13 -10.22 6.47
C VAL A 27 4.35 -8.80 5.96
N LEU A 28 3.81 -8.49 4.78
CA LEU A 28 3.79 -7.14 4.20
C LEU A 28 2.40 -6.55 4.39
N LEU A 29 2.31 -5.40 5.06
CA LEU A 29 1.05 -4.68 5.29
C LEU A 29 0.95 -3.50 4.31
N ILE A 30 -0.17 -3.43 3.60
CA ILE A 30 -0.44 -2.41 2.58
C ILE A 30 -1.75 -1.70 2.91
N HIS A 31 -1.71 -0.38 3.10
CA HIS A 31 -2.87 0.42 3.45
C HIS A 31 -3.74 0.76 2.23
N GLY A 32 -4.94 1.28 2.50
CA GLY A 32 -5.87 1.79 1.48
C GLY A 32 -5.57 3.22 1.03
N GLY A 33 -6.31 3.72 0.04
CA GLY A 33 -6.16 5.09 -0.44
C GLY A 33 -6.48 6.14 0.63
N GLY A 34 -5.67 7.19 0.74
CA GLY A 34 -5.85 8.25 1.73
C GLY A 34 -5.64 7.80 3.19
N GLN A 35 -4.93 6.69 3.36
CA GLN A 35 -4.44 6.16 4.64
C GLN A 35 -2.92 6.17 4.65
N THR A 36 -2.31 5.90 5.79
CA THR A 36 -0.88 5.60 5.91
C THR A 36 -0.71 4.27 6.63
N ARG A 37 0.51 3.77 6.71
CA ARG A 37 0.90 2.58 7.46
C ARG A 37 0.43 2.57 8.93
N LYS A 38 0.07 3.73 9.49
CA LYS A 38 -0.52 3.89 10.82
C LYS A 38 -1.77 3.04 11.05
N VAL A 39 -2.59 2.83 10.02
CA VAL A 39 -3.83 2.02 10.13
C VAL A 39 -3.56 0.58 10.56
N TRP A 40 -2.35 0.10 10.30
CA TRP A 40 -1.93 -1.26 10.59
C TRP A 40 -1.15 -1.42 11.89
N GLU A 41 -0.87 -0.35 12.66
CA GLU A 41 -0.01 -0.41 13.85
C GLU A 41 -0.43 -1.49 14.87
N VAL A 42 -1.74 -1.61 15.12
CA VAL A 42 -2.27 -2.63 16.06
C VAL A 42 -2.05 -4.03 15.51
N ALA A 43 -2.34 -4.25 14.23
CA ALA A 43 -2.13 -5.54 13.57
C ALA A 43 -0.64 -5.90 13.49
N ALA A 44 0.23 -4.94 13.17
CA ALA A 44 1.67 -5.11 13.13
C ALA A 44 2.22 -5.57 14.48
N ARG A 45 1.81 -4.93 15.59
CA ARG A 45 2.19 -5.36 16.94
C ARG A 45 1.71 -6.78 17.26
N ALA A 46 0.47 -7.11 16.90
CA ALA A 46 -0.07 -8.45 17.11
C ALA A 46 0.68 -9.53 16.32
N LEU A 47 1.02 -9.25 15.05
CA LEU A 47 1.78 -10.16 14.20
C LEU A 47 3.21 -10.37 14.70
N VAL A 48 3.87 -9.31 15.17
CA VAL A 48 5.18 -9.41 15.82
C VAL A 48 5.11 -10.27 17.08
N ALA A 49 4.10 -10.06 17.93
CA ALA A 49 3.88 -10.88 19.12
C ALA A 49 3.61 -12.36 18.77
N ALA A 50 3.02 -12.62 17.59
CA ALA A 50 2.84 -13.96 17.03
C ALA A 50 4.10 -14.52 16.32
N GLY A 51 5.25 -13.86 16.45
CA GLY A 51 6.53 -14.35 15.92
C GLY A 51 6.72 -14.12 14.42
N ARG A 52 6.06 -13.13 13.82
CA ARG A 52 6.27 -12.73 12.42
C ARG A 52 7.23 -11.55 12.30
N ARG A 53 7.96 -11.49 11.18
CA ARG A 53 8.55 -10.24 10.71
C ARG A 53 7.44 -9.43 10.03
N VAL A 54 7.37 -8.14 10.28
CA VAL A 54 6.37 -7.27 9.66
C VAL A 54 7.06 -6.13 8.95
N ILE A 55 6.78 -5.98 7.66
CA ILE A 55 7.08 -4.78 6.88
C ILE A 55 5.76 -4.02 6.73
N ASN A 56 5.68 -2.84 7.34
CA ASN A 56 4.48 -2.00 7.31
C ASN A 56 4.75 -0.79 6.40
N LEU A 57 4.22 -0.82 5.17
CA LEU A 57 4.65 0.05 4.08
C LEU A 57 3.72 1.26 3.92
N ASP A 58 4.30 2.44 3.71
CA ASP A 58 3.58 3.57 3.09
C ASP A 58 3.68 3.49 1.57
N LEU A 59 2.54 3.58 0.87
CA LEU A 59 2.51 3.67 -0.59
C LEU A 59 3.09 5.00 -1.08
N ARG A 60 3.50 5.08 -2.36
CA ARG A 60 3.92 6.35 -2.98
C ARG A 60 2.90 7.46 -2.69
N GLY A 61 3.39 8.66 -2.39
CA GLY A 61 2.52 9.79 -2.05
C GLY A 61 1.86 9.72 -0.67
N HIS A 62 2.23 8.78 0.21
CA HIS A 62 1.67 8.64 1.55
C HIS A 62 2.76 8.63 2.61
N GLY A 63 2.45 9.17 3.79
CA GLY A 63 3.28 9.11 4.98
C GLY A 63 4.74 9.50 4.75
N GLY A 64 5.66 8.60 5.11
CA GLY A 64 7.10 8.81 4.97
C GLY A 64 7.66 8.49 3.57
N SER A 65 6.86 7.85 2.70
CA SER A 65 7.24 7.59 1.32
C SER A 65 7.30 8.88 0.51
N GLU A 66 8.10 8.86 -0.55
CA GLU A 66 8.28 10.00 -1.43
C GLU A 66 6.98 10.33 -2.19
N TRP A 67 6.77 11.62 -2.43
CA TRP A 67 5.62 12.14 -3.18
C TRP A 67 6.13 12.52 -4.58
N PRO A 68 5.73 11.79 -5.64
CA PRO A 68 6.29 11.99 -6.97
C PRO A 68 6.06 13.42 -7.47
N ALA A 69 7.15 14.10 -7.81
CA ALA A 69 7.10 15.49 -8.30
C ALA A 69 6.41 15.57 -9.68
N ASP A 70 6.58 14.55 -10.50
CA ASP A 70 5.95 14.40 -11.82
C ASP A 70 4.46 14.02 -11.75
N GLY A 71 3.92 13.78 -10.55
CA GLY A 71 2.51 13.47 -10.34
C GLY A 71 2.12 12.06 -10.78
N ARG A 72 3.08 11.12 -10.96
CA ARG A 72 2.78 9.73 -11.33
C ARG A 72 2.12 8.95 -10.19
N TYR A 73 0.79 9.05 -10.14
CA TYR A 73 -0.11 8.31 -9.26
C TYR A 73 -1.05 7.38 -10.05
N ASP A 74 -0.72 7.05 -11.29
CA ASP A 74 -1.43 6.03 -12.04
C ASP A 74 -1.34 4.66 -11.35
N PHE A 75 -2.38 3.85 -11.51
CA PHE A 75 -2.50 2.56 -10.83
C PHE A 75 -1.36 1.59 -11.17
N GLU A 76 -0.89 1.60 -12.42
CA GLU A 76 0.24 0.79 -12.87
C GLU A 76 1.51 1.10 -12.07
N SER A 77 1.78 2.38 -11.82
CA SER A 77 2.93 2.79 -11.00
C SER A 77 2.86 2.26 -9.56
N PHE A 78 1.67 2.14 -8.96
CA PHE A 78 1.52 1.51 -7.64
C PHE A 78 1.75 -0.01 -7.68
N VAL A 79 1.32 -0.67 -8.76
CA VAL A 79 1.55 -2.11 -8.99
C VAL A 79 3.03 -2.40 -9.13
N GLU A 80 3.74 -1.62 -9.95
CA GLU A 80 5.17 -1.78 -10.17
C GLU A 80 6.00 -1.44 -8.92
N ASP A 81 5.56 -0.48 -8.11
CA ASP A 81 6.14 -0.25 -6.78
C ASP A 81 6.09 -1.49 -5.89
N LEU A 82 4.92 -2.13 -5.80
CA LEU A 82 4.77 -3.31 -4.97
C LEU A 82 5.64 -4.46 -5.47
N ARG A 83 5.71 -4.68 -6.79
CA ARG A 83 6.60 -5.68 -7.39
C ARG A 83 8.07 -5.39 -7.06
N ALA A 84 8.49 -4.14 -7.16
CA ALA A 84 9.84 -3.72 -6.81
C ALA A 84 10.17 -3.94 -5.32
N VAL A 85 9.22 -3.64 -4.41
CA VAL A 85 9.37 -3.92 -2.97
C VAL A 85 9.53 -5.41 -2.72
N LEU A 86 8.63 -6.24 -3.28
CA LEU A 86 8.67 -7.69 -3.11
C LEU A 86 9.99 -8.30 -3.59
N ALA A 87 10.53 -7.82 -4.71
CA ALA A 87 11.82 -8.25 -5.24
C ALA A 87 13.01 -7.93 -4.29
N GLN A 88 12.89 -6.91 -3.44
CA GLN A 88 13.93 -6.49 -2.49
C GLN A 88 13.81 -7.17 -1.12
N MET A 89 12.70 -7.85 -0.80
CA MET A 89 12.48 -8.45 0.52
C MET A 89 13.30 -9.72 0.79
N GLY A 90 13.90 -10.32 -0.24
CA GLY A 90 14.73 -11.54 -0.11
C GLY A 90 13.95 -12.80 0.25
N GLY A 91 12.60 -12.76 0.16
CA GLY A 91 11.71 -13.86 0.50
C GLY A 91 10.28 -13.56 0.05
N ARG A 92 9.37 -14.52 0.28
CA ARG A 92 7.97 -14.46 -0.17
C ARG A 92 7.04 -14.14 1.01
N PRO A 93 6.70 -12.87 1.28
CA PRO A 93 5.83 -12.53 2.40
C PRO A 93 4.40 -13.02 2.17
N VAL A 94 3.63 -13.13 3.24
CA VAL A 94 2.16 -13.02 3.13
C VAL A 94 1.81 -11.54 3.04
N ILE A 95 1.00 -11.15 2.07
CA ILE A 95 0.53 -9.77 1.92
C ILE A 95 -0.81 -9.64 2.64
N VAL A 96 -0.98 -8.61 3.46
CA VAL A 96 -2.26 -8.18 4.01
C VAL A 96 -2.54 -6.79 3.49
N ALA A 97 -3.64 -6.62 2.76
CA ALA A 97 -3.91 -5.38 2.05
C ALA A 97 -5.38 -4.97 2.13
N ALA A 98 -5.63 -3.66 2.21
CA ALA A 98 -6.98 -3.11 2.28
C ALA A 98 -7.33 -2.20 1.11
N THR A 99 -8.58 -2.26 0.65
CA THR A 99 -9.15 -1.42 -0.43
C THR A 99 -8.21 -1.25 -1.63
N LEU A 100 -7.66 -0.05 -1.86
CA LEU A 100 -6.66 0.23 -2.91
C LEU A 100 -5.46 -0.73 -2.84
N GLY A 101 -4.90 -0.96 -1.65
CA GLY A 101 -3.82 -1.91 -1.46
C GLY A 101 -4.19 -3.33 -1.89
N GLY A 102 -5.46 -3.72 -1.73
CA GLY A 102 -5.99 -5.02 -2.15
C GLY A 102 -6.01 -5.15 -3.68
N TRP A 103 -6.48 -4.12 -4.39
CA TRP A 103 -6.42 -4.06 -5.86
C TRP A 103 -4.97 -4.09 -6.36
N ILE A 104 -4.09 -3.27 -5.79
CA ILE A 104 -2.66 -3.23 -6.12
C ILE A 104 -2.05 -4.63 -5.96
N ALA A 105 -2.26 -5.28 -4.82
CA ALA A 105 -1.72 -6.61 -4.54
C ALA A 105 -2.28 -7.69 -5.48
N THR A 106 -3.57 -7.62 -5.81
CA THR A 106 -4.22 -8.58 -6.72
C THR A 106 -3.60 -8.51 -8.12
N VAL A 107 -3.46 -7.30 -8.67
CA VAL A 107 -2.88 -7.11 -10.01
C VAL A 107 -1.37 -7.38 -10.00
N ALA A 108 -0.67 -6.97 -8.93
CA ALA A 108 0.76 -7.23 -8.78
C ALA A 108 1.07 -8.73 -8.74
N LEU A 109 0.22 -9.55 -8.11
CA LEU A 109 0.36 -11.00 -7.99
C LEU A 109 -0.35 -11.80 -9.09
N GLY A 110 -0.83 -11.15 -10.15
CA GLY A 110 -1.40 -11.80 -11.33
C GLY A 110 -0.47 -12.85 -11.96
N SER A 111 -0.94 -13.53 -13.00
CA SER A 111 -0.44 -14.82 -13.55
C SER A 111 1.07 -15.07 -13.55
N GLU A 112 1.90 -14.06 -13.79
CA GLU A 112 3.36 -14.19 -13.90
C GLU A 112 4.13 -13.88 -12.60
N ALA A 113 3.47 -13.29 -11.61
CA ALA A 113 4.09 -12.74 -10.40
C ALA A 113 3.59 -13.37 -9.08
N ALA A 114 2.70 -14.38 -9.15
CA ALA A 114 2.22 -15.11 -7.97
C ALA A 114 3.36 -15.75 -7.14
N VAL A 115 4.53 -15.95 -7.74
CA VAL A 115 5.74 -16.46 -7.05
C VAL A 115 6.36 -15.44 -6.08
N LEU A 116 5.97 -14.16 -6.14
CA LEU A 116 6.53 -13.10 -5.29
C LEU A 116 5.97 -13.09 -3.86
N ALA A 117 4.83 -13.75 -3.62
CA ALA A 117 4.21 -13.84 -2.30
C ALA A 117 3.88 -15.29 -1.91
N SER A 118 3.76 -15.54 -0.62
CA SER A 118 3.29 -16.83 -0.06
C SER A 118 1.76 -16.87 0.08
N GLY A 119 1.10 -15.72 0.03
CA GLY A 119 -0.35 -15.59 0.08
C GLY A 119 -0.80 -14.14 0.10
N LEU A 120 -2.09 -13.91 -0.14
CA LEU A 120 -2.75 -12.62 -0.10
C LEU A 120 -3.99 -12.69 0.81
N VAL A 121 -4.06 -11.80 1.79
CA VAL A 121 -5.20 -11.57 2.67
C VAL A 121 -5.78 -10.20 2.32
N MET A 122 -7.02 -10.18 1.88
CA MET A 122 -7.73 -8.94 1.52
C MET A 122 -8.66 -8.55 2.65
N ALA A 123 -8.54 -7.31 3.12
CA ALA A 123 -9.43 -6.70 4.08
C ALA A 123 -10.26 -5.61 3.39
N ASP A 124 -11.57 -5.68 3.50
CA ASP A 124 -12.47 -4.61 3.01
C ASP A 124 -12.27 -4.29 1.52
N LEU A 125 -12.25 -5.33 0.67
CA LEU A 125 -12.23 -5.19 -0.78
C LEU A 125 -13.66 -5.42 -1.31
N PRO A 126 -14.33 -4.40 -1.85
CA PRO A 126 -15.63 -4.60 -2.48
C PRO A 126 -15.47 -5.47 -3.73
N THR A 127 -16.31 -6.49 -3.88
CA THR A 127 -16.34 -7.37 -5.07
C THR A 127 -17.05 -6.72 -6.25
N GLU A 128 -17.73 -5.60 -6.04
CA GLU A 128 -18.42 -4.81 -7.05
C GLU A 128 -18.05 -3.33 -6.89
N VAL A 129 -17.73 -2.66 -7.99
CA VAL A 129 -17.41 -1.23 -7.99
C VAL A 129 -18.67 -0.44 -8.34
N ASP A 130 -19.32 0.14 -7.33
CA ASP A 130 -20.40 1.12 -7.54
C ASP A 130 -19.77 2.52 -7.77
N PRO A 131 -19.98 3.15 -8.94
CA PRO A 131 -19.42 4.47 -9.24
C PRO A 131 -19.89 5.58 -8.28
N SER A 132 -21.11 5.47 -7.75
CA SER A 132 -21.66 6.45 -6.80
C SER A 132 -20.99 6.36 -5.43
N VAL A 133 -20.71 5.14 -4.97
CA VAL A 133 -19.95 4.88 -3.74
C VAL A 133 -18.51 5.37 -3.91
N SER A 134 -17.89 5.05 -5.04
CA SER A 134 -16.54 5.47 -5.39
C SER A 134 -16.38 6.99 -5.38
N LYS A 135 -17.32 7.71 -5.99
CA LYS A 135 -17.38 9.17 -5.95
C LYS A 135 -17.53 9.71 -4.53
N SER A 136 -18.45 9.13 -3.73
CA SER A 136 -18.64 9.55 -2.34
C SER A 136 -17.40 9.33 -1.48
N VAL A 137 -16.64 8.24 -1.70
CA VAL A 137 -15.37 7.99 -1.01
C VAL A 137 -14.36 9.04 -1.42
N GLY A 138 -14.21 9.33 -2.72
CA GLY A 138 -13.32 10.39 -3.22
C GLY A 138 -13.61 11.76 -2.60
N ASP A 139 -14.89 12.16 -2.54
CA ASP A 139 -15.30 13.44 -1.94
C ASP A 139 -14.98 13.52 -0.44
N ARG A 140 -15.19 12.42 0.31
CA ARG A 140 -14.81 12.32 1.72
C ARG A 140 -13.30 12.37 1.94
N LEU A 141 -12.53 11.79 1.03
CA LEU A 141 -11.07 11.84 1.09
C LEU A 141 -10.58 13.28 0.84
N ARG A 142 -11.09 14.00 -0.17
CA ARG A 142 -10.74 15.41 -0.43
C ARG A 142 -11.02 16.30 0.78
N SER A 143 -12.17 16.12 1.43
CA SER A 143 -12.54 16.95 2.58
C SER A 143 -11.60 16.76 3.78
N ARG A 144 -11.13 15.52 4.03
CA ARG A 144 -10.16 15.23 5.10
C ARG A 144 -8.81 15.93 4.87
N VAL A 145 -8.31 15.96 3.64
CA VAL A 145 -7.08 16.70 3.32
C VAL A 145 -7.24 18.19 3.53
N SER A 146 -8.35 18.76 3.04
CA SER A 146 -8.61 20.20 3.19
C SER A 146 -8.70 20.64 4.65
N ALA A 147 -9.01 19.73 5.57
CA ALA A 147 -9.09 20.00 7.00
C ALA A 147 -7.75 19.80 7.74
N SER A 148 -6.74 19.18 7.12
CA SER A 148 -5.45 18.90 7.75
C SER A 148 -4.42 20.01 7.50
N VAL A 149 -3.84 20.54 8.58
CA VAL A 149 -2.78 21.58 8.55
C VAL A 149 -1.48 21.08 7.89
N LYS A 150 -1.22 19.77 7.96
CA LYS A 150 -0.16 19.08 7.22
C LYS A 150 -0.73 17.78 6.65
N PRO A 151 -0.86 17.65 5.33
CA PRO A 151 -1.39 16.42 4.73
C PRO A 151 -0.45 15.24 4.97
N GLU A 152 -1.02 14.08 5.27
CA GLU A 152 -0.27 12.81 5.37
C GLU A 152 -0.22 12.05 4.03
N TRP A 153 -0.86 12.59 3.00
CA TRP A 153 -0.86 12.03 1.65
C TRP A 153 -1.17 13.11 0.61
N ASP A 154 -0.72 12.90 -0.63
CA ASP A 154 -0.85 13.88 -1.71
C ASP A 154 -2.24 13.87 -2.34
N ILE A 155 -2.93 15.02 -2.34
CA ILE A 155 -4.30 15.12 -2.86
C ILE A 155 -4.40 14.83 -4.37
N ARG A 156 -3.30 15.03 -5.12
CA ARG A 156 -3.22 14.74 -6.56
C ARG A 156 -3.48 13.27 -6.87
N LEU A 157 -3.33 12.38 -5.88
CA LEU A 157 -3.68 10.97 -6.07
C LEU A 157 -5.15 10.80 -6.48
N LEU A 158 -6.06 11.64 -5.95
CA LEU A 158 -7.49 11.49 -6.18
C LEU A 158 -7.91 11.81 -7.62
N ASP A 159 -7.05 12.49 -8.37
CA ASP A 159 -7.27 12.77 -9.79
C ASP A 159 -6.89 11.58 -10.67
N SER A 160 -6.16 10.60 -10.11
CA SER A 160 -5.65 9.43 -10.82
C SER A 160 -6.47 8.15 -10.60
N PHE A 161 -7.41 8.16 -9.65
CA PHE A 161 -8.34 7.06 -9.41
C PHE A 161 -9.65 7.29 -10.18
N ASP A 162 -9.63 7.03 -11.49
CA ASP A 162 -10.87 6.81 -12.22
C ASP A 162 -11.34 5.38 -11.94
N THR A 163 -12.37 5.24 -11.10
CA THR A 163 -12.96 3.93 -10.81
C THR A 163 -13.64 3.29 -12.00
N ALA A 164 -13.90 4.03 -13.08
CA ALA A 164 -14.37 3.46 -14.35
C ALA A 164 -13.24 2.80 -15.17
N ALA A 165 -11.97 3.05 -14.83
CA ALA A 165 -10.78 2.49 -15.48
C ALA A 165 -10.09 1.37 -14.67
N MET A 166 -10.60 1.07 -13.47
CA MET A 166 -10.20 -0.13 -12.71
C MET A 166 -10.83 -1.37 -13.39
N PRO A 167 -10.08 -2.47 -13.57
CA PRO A 167 -10.58 -3.68 -14.23
C PRO A 167 -11.72 -4.36 -13.46
#